data_AF-A0AAV5L3Q8-F1
#
_entry.id   AF-A0AAV5L3Q8-F1
#
_cell.length_a   1.000
_cell.length_b   1.000
_cell.length_c   1.000
_cell.angle_alpha   90.00
_cell.angle_beta   90.00
_cell.angle_gamma   90.00
#
_symmetry.space_group_name_H-M   'P 1'
#
loop_
_entity.id
_entity.type
_entity.pdbx_description
1 polymer ?
#
loop_
_entity_poly.entity_id
_entity_poly.type
_entity_poly.pdbx_seq_one_letter_code
_entity_poly.pdbx_strand_id
1 'polypeptide(L)'
;MIAEGLHGLVKKAETEGLIHGIDVGSNGLTISLLQFADDTVILGKASGENIFMRWLNGAASVLRCGVGKIPFVYLGMPVGGNPGTKKLWDPVLNKFRIKLAVWKSALLSFGGRITLLNSRDFLWGGVELKRKIPWVSWETVCRSKEKGGLGVLDFRRRNWALLGKWWFRLGDSGESLWKRVVWDKYYEGRREVDIRAMDSVRMSRIWRDVISVGGKSIKLHDMLGKGFRWMVGDGRHVGFWRESWVGDKSLKELCPRLFELAMSKDGMVCEMGVWEMGVWRWNVHWRRGRLGRERGEEVVLWEVLSRVQIAEGREDCWKWTHDAEGRYAVKKAYEFLSPMEAILPEQISWVLWGQVLSWWGLQVVMPNTVGGVMEVFLYELGGMVGREIGACLFLVGSWYIWYWRNMKVFQNKGECKNELLHMIQSKTFLWIKNKVAGSVFSIIDWKLNPRECAAAIRKHRSLLRVFHKHKNGQPDE
;
A
#
# COMPACT_ATOMS: atom_id res chain seq x y z
N MET A 1 4.61 -37.55 15.80
CA MET A 1 4.49 -39.01 15.92
C MET A 1 3.62 -39.67 14.84
N ILE A 2 2.28 -39.56 14.81
CA ILE A 2 1.46 -40.27 13.79
C ILE A 2 1.74 -39.77 12.36
N ALA A 3 1.86 -38.44 12.18
CA ALA A 3 2.21 -37.81 10.92
C ALA A 3 3.58 -38.26 10.37
N GLU A 4 4.59 -38.28 11.23
CA GLU A 4 5.95 -38.73 10.88
C GLU A 4 5.99 -40.23 10.59
N GLY A 5 5.20 -41.03 11.31
CA GLY A 5 5.04 -42.46 11.05
C GLY A 5 4.41 -42.72 9.68
N LEU A 6 3.36 -41.99 9.32
CA LEU A 6 2.74 -42.09 7.99
C LEU A 6 3.71 -41.66 6.88
N HIS A 7 4.46 -40.57 7.09
CA HIS A 7 5.49 -40.13 6.15
C HIS A 7 6.56 -41.22 5.95
N GLY A 8 7.03 -41.84 7.03
CA GLY A 8 7.98 -42.96 6.96
C GLY A 8 7.42 -44.19 6.23
N LEU A 9 6.15 -44.52 6.45
CA LEU A 9 5.48 -45.64 5.77
C LEU A 9 5.32 -45.40 4.26
N VAL A 10 4.89 -44.21 3.86
CA VAL A 10 4.75 -43.85 2.45
C VAL A 10 6.11 -43.87 1.76
N LYS A 11 7.15 -43.34 2.42
CA LYS A 11 8.52 -43.38 1.89
C LYS A 11 9.06 -44.81 1.75
N LYS A 12 8.74 -45.69 2.70
CA LYS A 12 9.09 -47.11 2.62
C LYS A 12 8.35 -47.79 1.44
N ALA A 13 7.06 -47.50 1.28
CA ALA A 13 6.27 -48.00 0.16
C ALA A 13 6.79 -47.49 -1.20
N GLU A 14 7.35 -46.28 -1.27
CA GLU A 14 8.05 -45.79 -2.46
C GLU A 14 9.34 -46.56 -2.73
N THR A 15 10.17 -46.81 -1.71
CA THR A 15 11.41 -47.58 -1.89
C THR A 15 11.16 -49.03 -2.29
N GLU A 16 10.04 -49.61 -1.87
CA GLU A 16 9.61 -50.96 -2.24
C GLU A 16 8.86 -51.00 -3.59
N GLY A 17 8.69 -49.85 -4.27
CA GLY A 17 8.01 -49.76 -5.55
C GLY A 17 6.49 -49.97 -5.49
N LEU A 18 5.90 -49.97 -4.29
CA LEU A 18 4.45 -50.16 -4.08
C LEU A 18 3.65 -48.89 -4.43
N ILE A 19 4.25 -47.72 -4.26
CA ILE A 19 3.67 -46.43 -4.63
C ILE A 19 4.69 -45.68 -5.48
N HIS A 20 4.23 -45.14 -6.60
CA HIS A 20 5.03 -44.27 -7.46
C HIS A 20 4.48 -42.86 -7.29
N GLY A 21 5.23 -41.95 -6.66
CA GLY A 21 4.82 -40.56 -6.53
C GLY A 21 4.75 -39.83 -7.89
N ILE A 22 4.28 -38.58 -7.86
CA ILE A 22 4.21 -37.72 -9.04
C ILE A 22 5.56 -37.01 -9.20
N ASP A 23 6.18 -37.18 -10.37
CA ASP A 23 7.39 -36.44 -10.72
C ASP A 23 7.04 -34.99 -11.10
N VAL A 24 7.82 -34.07 -10.55
CA VAL A 24 7.72 -32.64 -10.82
C VAL A 24 8.98 -32.19 -11.52
N GLY A 25 8.82 -31.74 -12.77
CA GLY A 25 9.96 -31.37 -13.61
C GLY A 25 10.80 -32.58 -13.99
N SER A 26 12.07 -32.35 -14.33
CA SER A 26 13.02 -33.39 -14.76
C SER A 26 14.15 -33.65 -13.75
N ASN A 27 14.25 -32.86 -12.67
CA ASN A 27 15.30 -32.97 -11.67
C ASN A 27 15.09 -34.12 -10.65
N GLY A 28 14.17 -35.05 -10.93
CA GLY A 28 13.90 -36.20 -10.06
C GLY A 28 13.17 -35.87 -8.75
N LEU A 29 12.50 -34.71 -8.65
CA LEU A 29 11.63 -34.41 -7.51
C LEU A 29 10.32 -35.18 -7.63
N THR A 30 10.16 -36.19 -6.78
CA THR A 30 8.94 -36.98 -6.68
C THR A 30 8.14 -36.59 -5.44
N ILE A 31 6.83 -36.40 -5.60
CA ILE A 31 5.91 -36.07 -4.51
C ILE A 31 4.84 -37.14 -4.40
N SER A 32 4.79 -37.79 -3.25
CA SER A 32 3.78 -38.80 -2.90
C SER A 32 2.85 -38.41 -1.76
N LEU A 33 3.25 -37.44 -0.93
CA LEU A 33 2.50 -37.06 0.26
C LEU A 33 2.52 -35.55 0.49
N LEU A 34 1.34 -34.98 0.69
CA LEU A 34 1.15 -33.62 1.20
C LEU A 34 0.37 -33.70 2.50
N GLN A 35 0.88 -33.10 3.57
CA GLN A 35 0.24 -33.13 4.87
C GLN A 35 0.20 -31.74 5.49
N PHE A 36 -0.95 -31.39 6.07
CA PHE A 36 -1.12 -30.20 6.89
C PHE A 36 -2.03 -30.53 8.06
N ALA A 37 -1.47 -30.59 9.28
CA ALA A 37 -2.15 -31.09 10.47
C ALA A 37 -2.76 -32.50 10.23
N ASP A 38 -4.08 -32.61 10.30
CA ASP A 38 -4.87 -33.82 10.07
C ASP A 38 -5.21 -34.05 8.59
N ASP A 39 -5.21 -32.99 7.77
CA ASP A 39 -5.49 -33.10 6.33
C ASP A 39 -4.29 -33.70 5.59
N THR A 40 -4.46 -34.90 5.03
CA THR A 40 -3.42 -35.63 4.28
C THR A 40 -3.89 -36.00 2.88
N VAL A 41 -3.05 -35.72 1.88
CA VAL A 41 -3.27 -36.07 0.46
C VAL A 41 -2.13 -36.96 0.00
N ILE A 42 -2.47 -38.15 -0.47
CA ILE A 42 -1.55 -39.08 -1.11
C ILE A 42 -1.65 -38.87 -2.63
N LEU A 43 -0.50 -38.74 -3.27
CA LEU A 43 -0.34 -38.52 -4.70
C LEU A 43 0.42 -39.70 -5.31
N GLY A 44 0.02 -40.13 -6.50
CA GLY A 44 0.75 -41.16 -7.22
C GLY A 44 0.48 -41.17 -8.71
N LYS A 45 1.41 -41.75 -9.47
CA LYS A 45 1.22 -42.05 -10.88
C LYS A 45 0.09 -43.05 -11.06
N ALA A 46 -0.75 -42.76 -12.04
CA ALA A 46 -1.78 -43.68 -12.49
C ALA A 46 -1.11 -44.95 -13.04
N SER A 47 -1.46 -46.11 -12.49
CA SER A 47 -1.05 -47.44 -12.96
C SER A 47 -2.29 -48.30 -13.19
N GLY A 48 -2.17 -49.34 -14.03
CA GLY A 48 -3.27 -50.26 -14.29
C GLY A 48 -3.88 -50.83 -12.99
N GLU A 49 -3.07 -51.02 -11.95
CA GLU A 49 -3.49 -51.60 -10.66
C GLU A 49 -4.18 -50.58 -9.74
N ASN A 50 -3.68 -49.35 -9.64
CA ASN A 50 -4.17 -48.35 -8.69
C ASN A 50 -5.34 -47.48 -9.21
N ILE A 51 -5.67 -47.59 -10.50
CA ILE A 51 -6.85 -46.94 -11.11
C ILE A 51 -8.11 -47.81 -10.95
N PHE A 52 -7.96 -49.12 -10.72
CA PHE A 52 -9.12 -49.98 -10.48
C PHE A 52 -9.81 -49.63 -9.16
N MET A 53 -11.12 -49.37 -9.25
CA MET A 53 -11.97 -49.07 -8.09
C MET A 53 -11.86 -50.12 -6.99
N ARG A 54 -11.60 -51.39 -7.33
CA ARG A 54 -11.40 -52.47 -6.36
C ARG A 54 -10.19 -52.25 -5.47
N TRP A 55 -9.06 -51.82 -6.04
CA TRP A 55 -7.86 -51.49 -5.29
C TRP A 55 -8.08 -50.23 -4.44
N LEU A 56 -8.64 -49.17 -5.03
CA LEU A 56 -8.96 -47.93 -4.33
C LEU A 56 -9.87 -48.15 -3.11
N ASN A 57 -10.91 -48.97 -3.27
CA ASN A 57 -11.81 -49.32 -2.17
C ASN A 57 -11.13 -50.17 -1.09
N GLY A 58 -10.23 -51.09 -1.48
CA GLY A 58 -9.42 -51.87 -0.55
C GLY A 58 -8.48 -50.99 0.28
N ALA A 59 -7.73 -50.11 -0.39
CA ALA A 59 -6.84 -49.15 0.26
C ALA A 59 -7.62 -48.19 1.17
N ALA A 60 -8.77 -47.67 0.72
CA ALA A 60 -9.65 -46.82 1.50
C ALA A 60 -10.19 -47.52 2.77
N SER A 61 -10.54 -48.81 2.66
CA SER A 61 -10.96 -49.62 3.81
C SER A 61 -9.84 -49.81 4.85
N VAL A 62 -8.60 -50.04 4.39
CA VAL A 62 -7.43 -50.21 5.29
C VAL A 62 -7.09 -48.89 5.99
N LEU A 63 -7.11 -47.78 5.24
CA LEU A 63 -6.82 -46.43 5.75
C LEU A 63 -8.01 -45.80 6.50
N ARG A 64 -9.14 -46.49 6.59
CA ARG A 64 -10.40 -45.99 7.16
C ARG A 64 -10.82 -44.63 6.60
N CYS A 65 -10.65 -44.45 5.28
CA CYS A 65 -10.98 -43.22 4.56
C CYS A 65 -11.94 -43.50 3.39
N GLY A 66 -12.44 -42.44 2.75
CA GLY A 66 -13.30 -42.55 1.55
C GLY A 66 -12.51 -42.29 0.27
N VAL A 67 -12.91 -42.93 -0.83
CA VAL A 67 -12.34 -42.64 -2.16
C VAL A 67 -12.83 -41.27 -2.64
N GLY A 68 -11.92 -40.31 -2.79
CA GLY A 68 -12.22 -38.96 -3.24
C GLY A 68 -12.54 -38.87 -4.74
N LYS A 69 -13.33 -37.87 -5.14
CA LYS A 69 -13.60 -37.52 -6.54
C LYS A 69 -13.06 -36.13 -6.86
N ILE A 70 -12.55 -35.95 -8.07
CA ILE A 70 -12.13 -34.64 -8.57
C ILE A 70 -13.36 -33.90 -9.14
N PRO A 71 -13.53 -32.59 -8.89
CA PRO A 71 -12.73 -31.74 -8.01
C PRO A 71 -13.09 -31.90 -6.53
N PHE A 72 -12.09 -31.80 -5.65
CA PHE A 72 -12.26 -31.83 -4.19
C PHE A 72 -11.75 -30.54 -3.55
N VAL A 73 -12.01 -30.34 -2.25
CA VAL A 73 -11.51 -29.18 -1.49
C VAL A 73 -10.44 -29.63 -0.51
N TYR A 74 -9.25 -29.01 -0.56
CA TYR A 74 -8.15 -29.25 0.36
C TYR A 74 -7.69 -27.91 0.95
N LEU A 75 -7.61 -27.81 2.28
CA LEU A 75 -7.29 -26.56 3.00
C LEU A 75 -8.16 -25.37 2.56
N GLY A 76 -9.42 -25.64 2.24
CA GLY A 76 -10.38 -24.64 1.77
C GLY A 76 -10.22 -24.23 0.31
N MET A 77 -9.28 -24.81 -0.44
CA MET A 77 -9.02 -24.54 -1.85
C MET A 77 -9.49 -25.70 -2.75
N PRO A 78 -10.16 -25.42 -3.88
CA PRO A 78 -10.61 -26.43 -4.82
C PRO A 78 -9.44 -26.97 -5.66
N VAL A 79 -9.30 -28.30 -5.73
CA VAL A 79 -8.21 -29.02 -6.39
C VAL A 79 -8.75 -29.89 -7.54
N GLY A 80 -8.00 -29.94 -8.65
CA GLY A 80 -8.23 -30.86 -9.76
C GLY A 80 -9.24 -30.41 -10.83
N GLY A 81 -9.75 -29.18 -10.77
CA GLY A 81 -10.48 -28.57 -11.90
C GLY A 81 -9.69 -27.45 -12.59
N ASN A 82 -10.26 -26.87 -13.66
CA ASN A 82 -9.58 -25.82 -14.44
C ASN A 82 -9.57 -24.46 -13.69
N PRO A 83 -8.40 -23.93 -13.30
CA PRO A 83 -8.29 -22.65 -12.58
C PRO A 83 -8.75 -21.43 -13.38
N GLY A 84 -8.89 -21.55 -14.71
CA GLY A 84 -9.43 -20.51 -15.57
C GLY A 84 -10.96 -20.41 -15.55
N THR A 85 -11.67 -21.37 -14.94
CA THR A 85 -13.14 -21.41 -14.93
C THR A 85 -13.71 -20.84 -13.63
N LYS A 86 -14.77 -20.04 -13.73
CA LYS A 86 -15.49 -19.50 -12.56
C LYS A 86 -16.01 -20.61 -11.64
N LYS A 87 -16.47 -21.72 -12.23
CA LYS A 87 -17.05 -22.87 -11.53
C LYS A 87 -16.09 -23.45 -10.47
N LEU A 88 -14.79 -23.49 -10.74
CA LEU A 88 -13.82 -23.96 -9.76
C LEU A 88 -13.80 -23.06 -8.52
N TRP A 89 -13.89 -21.75 -8.72
CA TRP A 89 -13.79 -20.75 -7.64
C TRP A 89 -15.11 -20.50 -6.91
N ASP A 90 -16.24 -20.98 -7.43
CA ASP A 90 -17.55 -20.78 -6.82
C ASP A 90 -17.64 -21.23 -5.35
N PRO A 91 -17.05 -22.34 -4.88
CA PRO A 91 -17.05 -22.70 -3.46
C PRO A 91 -16.33 -21.67 -2.57
N VAL A 92 -15.21 -21.13 -3.05
CA VAL A 92 -14.46 -20.08 -2.34
C VAL A 92 -15.26 -18.79 -2.33
N LEU A 93 -15.78 -18.39 -3.48
CA LEU A 93 -16.64 -17.20 -3.62
C LEU A 93 -17.91 -17.33 -2.79
N ASN A 94 -18.50 -18.51 -2.70
CA ASN A 94 -19.70 -18.77 -1.89
C ASN A 94 -19.38 -18.73 -0.40
N LYS A 95 -18.21 -19.22 0.06
CA LYS A 95 -17.76 -19.00 1.44
C LYS A 95 -17.64 -17.51 1.76
N PHE A 96 -17.08 -16.71 0.83
CA PHE A 96 -17.07 -15.26 0.97
C PHE A 96 -18.48 -14.68 0.99
N ARG A 97 -19.37 -15.10 0.08
CA ARG A 97 -20.76 -14.62 0.00
C ARG A 97 -21.60 -14.97 1.23
N ILE A 98 -21.49 -16.19 1.76
CA ILE A 98 -22.22 -16.63 2.96
C ILE A 98 -21.72 -15.85 4.17
N LYS A 99 -20.39 -15.71 4.32
CA LYS A 99 -19.82 -14.83 5.34
C LYS A 99 -20.35 -13.41 5.18
N LEU A 100 -20.33 -12.85 3.96
CA LEU A 100 -20.90 -11.54 3.63
C LEU A 100 -22.41 -11.44 3.89
N ALA A 101 -23.18 -12.52 3.72
CA ALA A 101 -24.63 -12.54 3.90
C ALA A 101 -25.02 -12.48 5.39
N VAL A 102 -24.29 -13.19 6.27
CA VAL A 102 -24.44 -13.09 7.74
C VAL A 102 -24.17 -11.65 8.23
N TRP A 103 -23.36 -10.89 7.49
CA TRP A 103 -23.01 -9.51 7.80
C TRP A 103 -24.08 -8.46 7.44
N LYS A 104 -25.18 -8.89 6.81
CA LYS A 104 -26.39 -8.07 6.62
C LYS A 104 -27.26 -7.99 7.89
N SER A 105 -26.89 -8.66 8.98
CA SER A 105 -27.65 -8.63 10.23
C SER A 105 -27.62 -7.26 10.91
N ALA A 106 -28.76 -6.84 11.44
CA ALA A 106 -28.98 -5.53 12.07
C ALA A 106 -28.08 -5.26 13.30
N LEU A 107 -27.47 -6.31 13.87
CA LEU A 107 -26.75 -6.28 15.15
C LEU A 107 -25.24 -6.00 15.06
N LEU A 108 -24.66 -5.86 13.86
CA LEU A 108 -23.24 -5.51 13.71
C LEU A 108 -22.98 -4.02 13.94
N SER A 109 -21.96 -3.70 14.75
CA SER A 109 -21.51 -2.32 14.97
C SER A 109 -21.05 -1.68 13.66
N PHE A 110 -21.18 -0.35 13.56
CA PHE A 110 -20.76 0.42 12.40
C PHE A 110 -19.29 0.16 12.02
N GLY A 111 -18.40 0.07 13.01
CA GLY A 111 -17.00 -0.28 12.82
C GLY A 111 -16.79 -1.69 12.27
N GLY A 112 -17.57 -2.68 12.75
CA GLY A 112 -17.54 -4.06 12.24
C GLY A 112 -18.00 -4.18 10.80
N ARG A 113 -19.04 -3.42 10.41
CA ARG A 113 -19.52 -3.39 9.01
C ARG A 113 -18.48 -2.80 8.06
N ILE A 114 -17.79 -1.73 8.46
CA ILE A 114 -16.81 -0.98 7.67
C ILE A 114 -15.52 -1.78 7.40
N THR A 115 -14.99 -2.50 8.38
CA THR A 115 -13.81 -3.38 8.17
C THR A 115 -14.10 -4.57 7.25
N LEU A 116 -15.38 -4.99 7.16
CA LEU A 116 -15.85 -6.12 6.35
C LEU A 116 -16.38 -5.72 4.96
N LEU A 117 -16.52 -4.42 4.71
CA LEU A 117 -17.20 -3.72 3.61
C LEU A 117 -16.41 -3.67 2.29
N ASN A 118 -15.70 -4.73 2.00
CA ASN A 118 -14.50 -4.65 1.21
C ASN A 118 -14.77 -4.96 -0.29
N SER A 119 -16.01 -4.68 -0.72
CA SER A 119 -16.44 -4.52 -2.11
C SER A 119 -16.96 -3.09 -2.30
N ARG A 120 -16.34 -2.33 -3.22
CA ARG A 120 -16.69 -0.92 -3.55
C ARG A 120 -18.20 -0.69 -3.69
N ASP A 121 -18.90 -1.69 -4.22
CA ASP A 121 -20.33 -1.61 -4.54
C ASP A 121 -21.25 -1.72 -3.31
N PHE A 122 -20.77 -2.17 -2.14
CA PHE A 122 -21.59 -2.21 -0.91
C PHE A 122 -21.47 -0.93 -0.06
N LEU A 123 -20.34 -0.20 -0.16
CA LEU A 123 -20.17 1.09 0.53
C LEU A 123 -20.97 2.20 -0.15
N TRP A 124 -21.14 2.08 -1.47
CA TRP A 124 -21.84 3.06 -2.30
C TRP A 124 -23.16 2.54 -2.86
N GLY A 125 -23.33 1.24 -3.05
CA GLY A 125 -24.63 0.65 -3.36
C GLY A 125 -25.45 0.48 -2.09
N GLY A 126 -26.68 0.98 -2.09
CA GLY A 126 -27.64 0.63 -1.05
C GLY A 126 -28.06 -0.84 -1.16
N VAL A 127 -29.16 -1.19 -0.48
CA VAL A 127 -29.78 -2.53 -0.57
C VAL A 127 -30.20 -2.89 -2.01
N GLU A 128 -30.42 -1.88 -2.87
CA GLU A 128 -30.70 -2.04 -4.30
C GLU A 128 -29.42 -2.07 -5.15
N LEU A 129 -29.38 -2.96 -6.14
CA LEU A 129 -28.34 -3.13 -7.17
C LEU A 129 -28.15 -1.91 -8.11
N LYS A 130 -28.64 -0.72 -7.75
CA LYS A 130 -28.43 0.51 -8.51
C LYS A 130 -27.07 1.12 -8.17
N ARG A 131 -26.26 1.39 -9.19
CA ARG A 131 -25.01 2.15 -9.06
C ARG A 131 -25.32 3.54 -8.49
N LYS A 132 -24.88 3.83 -7.27
CA LYS A 132 -24.88 5.21 -6.74
C LYS A 132 -23.47 5.81 -6.85
N ILE A 133 -23.42 7.14 -6.93
CA ILE A 133 -22.17 7.88 -7.05
C ILE A 133 -21.39 7.77 -5.73
N PRO A 134 -20.12 7.34 -5.77
CA PRO A 134 -19.26 7.37 -4.60
C PRO A 134 -18.86 8.81 -4.25
N TRP A 135 -19.35 9.33 -3.12
CA TRP A 135 -19.04 10.69 -2.65
C TRP A 135 -17.63 10.83 -2.08
N VAL A 136 -17.01 9.70 -1.71
CA VAL A 136 -15.64 9.66 -1.19
C VAL A 136 -14.81 8.66 -1.99
N SER A 137 -13.59 9.06 -2.38
CA SER A 137 -12.71 8.15 -3.12
C SER A 137 -12.35 6.93 -2.26
N TRP A 138 -12.29 5.76 -2.91
CA TRP A 138 -11.93 4.50 -2.23
C TRP A 138 -10.57 4.60 -1.52
N GLU A 139 -9.64 5.34 -2.12
CA GLU A 139 -8.33 5.59 -1.54
C GLU A 139 -8.39 6.33 -0.21
N THR A 140 -9.30 7.30 -0.06
CA THR A 140 -9.51 8.04 1.20
C THR A 140 -10.13 7.15 2.26
N VAL A 141 -11.10 6.31 1.87
CA VAL A 141 -11.71 5.32 2.75
C VAL A 141 -10.66 4.36 3.32
N CYS A 142 -9.69 3.95 2.49
CA CYS A 142 -8.64 3.01 2.87
C CYS A 142 -7.48 3.61 3.69
N ARG A 143 -7.47 4.93 3.94
CA ARG A 143 -6.46 5.55 4.83
C ARG A 143 -6.71 5.15 6.28
N SER A 144 -5.67 5.15 7.11
CA SER A 144 -5.82 4.91 8.55
C SER A 144 -6.72 5.95 9.20
N LYS A 145 -7.32 5.61 10.35
CA LYS A 145 -8.18 6.52 11.11
C LYS A 145 -7.43 7.79 11.55
N GLU A 146 -6.18 7.62 11.97
CA GLU A 146 -5.24 8.71 12.31
C GLU A 146 -4.99 9.66 11.13
N LYS A 147 -5.07 9.15 9.90
CA LYS A 147 -4.87 9.93 8.67
C LYS A 147 -6.19 10.43 8.05
N GLY A 148 -7.26 10.49 8.84
CA GLY A 148 -8.59 10.97 8.43
C GLY A 148 -9.35 10.04 7.48
N GLY A 149 -8.91 8.79 7.36
CA GLY A 149 -9.64 7.73 6.64
C GLY A 149 -10.50 6.87 7.56
N LEU A 150 -11.13 5.83 7.01
CA LEU A 150 -11.98 4.92 7.77
C LEU A 150 -11.22 3.68 8.30
N GLY A 151 -9.93 3.56 7.99
CA GLY A 151 -9.10 2.42 8.37
C GLY A 151 -9.45 1.14 7.60
N VAL A 152 -10.10 1.26 6.45
CA VAL A 152 -10.48 0.10 5.62
C VAL A 152 -9.26 -0.44 4.88
N LEU A 153 -9.11 -1.76 4.81
CA LEU A 153 -7.99 -2.37 4.11
C LEU A 153 -8.28 -2.51 2.62
N ASP A 154 -7.48 -1.90 1.75
CA ASP A 154 -7.54 -2.11 0.31
C ASP A 154 -7.08 -3.53 -0.04
N PHE A 155 -8.00 -4.37 -0.54
CA PHE A 155 -7.66 -5.75 -0.90
C PHE A 155 -6.64 -5.87 -2.01
N ARG A 156 -6.57 -4.94 -2.96
CA ARG A 156 -5.54 -4.99 -4.01
C ARG A 156 -4.16 -4.79 -3.40
N ARG A 157 -4.01 -3.77 -2.55
CA ARG A 157 -2.75 -3.53 -1.81
C ARG A 157 -2.42 -4.68 -0.87
N ARG A 158 -3.41 -5.25 -0.18
CA ARG A 158 -3.21 -6.42 0.69
C ARG A 158 -2.80 -7.66 -0.09
N ASN A 159 -3.38 -7.88 -1.27
CA ASN A 159 -2.98 -8.95 -2.17
C ASN A 159 -1.55 -8.76 -2.67
N TRP A 160 -1.17 -7.54 -3.05
CA TRP A 160 0.20 -7.21 -3.44
C TRP A 160 1.20 -7.45 -2.30
N ALA A 161 0.88 -7.05 -1.07
CA ALA A 161 1.71 -7.35 0.10
C ALA A 161 1.81 -8.87 0.38
N LEU A 162 0.76 -9.66 0.07
CA LEU A 162 0.81 -11.11 0.17
C LEU A 162 1.69 -11.74 -0.92
N LEU A 163 1.59 -11.26 -2.17
CA LEU A 163 2.48 -11.67 -3.26
C LEU A 163 3.94 -11.36 -2.92
N GLY A 164 4.21 -10.18 -2.35
CA GLY A 164 5.53 -9.82 -1.86
C GLY A 164 6.07 -10.74 -0.78
N LYS A 165 5.22 -11.34 0.07
CA LYS A 165 5.67 -12.34 1.03
C LYS A 165 6.13 -13.63 0.35
N TRP A 166 5.43 -14.06 -0.71
CA TRP A 166 5.85 -15.21 -1.50
C TRP A 166 7.15 -14.93 -2.24
N TRP A 167 7.29 -13.72 -2.80
CA TRP A 167 8.53 -13.25 -3.40
C TRP A 167 9.70 -13.26 -2.40
N PHE A 168 9.50 -12.69 -1.21
CA PHE A 168 10.51 -12.68 -0.14
C PHE A 168 10.97 -14.09 0.23
N ARG A 169 10.02 -15.02 0.41
CA ARG A 169 10.31 -16.41 0.74
C ARG A 169 11.01 -17.18 -0.38
N LEU A 170 10.88 -16.74 -1.64
CA LEU A 170 11.53 -17.38 -2.77
C LEU A 170 13.05 -17.21 -2.71
N GLY A 171 13.51 -15.99 -2.39
CA GLY A 171 14.94 -15.70 -2.18
C GLY A 171 15.38 -15.79 -0.73
N ASP A 172 14.63 -16.50 0.11
CA ASP A 172 15.13 -16.95 1.41
C ASP A 172 15.96 -18.23 1.20
N SER A 173 16.96 -18.46 2.04
CA SER A 173 17.92 -19.57 1.90
C SER A 173 17.34 -20.96 2.23
N GLY A 174 16.05 -21.03 2.56
CA GLY A 174 15.39 -22.28 2.92
C GLY A 174 14.99 -23.14 1.71
N GLU A 175 15.41 -24.40 1.68
CA GLU A 175 14.95 -25.43 0.73
C GLU A 175 13.56 -25.98 1.06
N SER A 176 12.57 -25.09 1.13
CA SER A 176 11.19 -25.52 1.33
C SER A 176 10.65 -26.28 0.11
N LEU A 177 9.79 -27.29 0.35
CA LEU A 177 9.22 -28.13 -0.72
C LEU A 177 8.57 -27.31 -1.84
N TRP A 178 7.83 -26.25 -1.52
CA TRP A 178 7.19 -25.41 -2.53
C TRP A 178 8.21 -24.69 -3.43
N LYS A 179 9.37 -24.27 -2.87
CA LYS A 179 10.46 -23.63 -3.64
C LYS A 179 11.03 -24.63 -4.64
N ARG A 180 11.32 -25.86 -4.21
CA ARG A 180 11.80 -26.96 -5.06
C ARG A 180 10.80 -27.31 -6.18
N VAL A 181 9.52 -27.44 -5.83
CA VAL A 181 8.45 -27.72 -6.81
C VAL A 181 8.37 -26.65 -7.90
N VAL A 182 8.43 -25.39 -7.50
CA VAL A 182 8.39 -24.27 -8.44
C VAL A 182 9.68 -24.22 -9.26
N TRP A 183 10.83 -24.48 -8.64
CA TRP A 183 12.12 -24.55 -9.29
C TRP A 183 12.12 -25.59 -10.43
N ASP A 184 11.80 -26.84 -10.11
CA ASP A 184 11.85 -27.93 -11.08
C ASP A 184 10.79 -27.78 -12.17
N LYS A 185 9.67 -27.13 -11.86
CA LYS A 185 8.59 -26.92 -12.83
C LYS A 185 8.86 -25.79 -13.82
N TYR A 186 9.54 -24.72 -13.41
CA TYR A 186 9.63 -23.48 -14.19
C TYR A 186 11.06 -23.04 -14.52
N TYR A 187 12.07 -23.58 -13.85
CA TYR A 187 13.46 -23.17 -13.93
C TYR A 187 14.39 -24.34 -14.25
N GLU A 188 13.85 -25.38 -14.90
CA GLU A 188 14.58 -26.55 -15.35
C GLU A 188 15.88 -26.18 -16.08
N GLY A 189 17.01 -26.76 -15.63
CA GLY A 189 18.34 -26.49 -16.18
C GLY A 189 18.91 -25.09 -15.90
N ARG A 190 18.17 -24.22 -15.20
CA ARG A 190 18.62 -22.89 -14.81
C ARG A 190 19.08 -22.91 -13.35
N ARG A 191 20.21 -22.25 -13.10
CA ARG A 191 20.72 -22.01 -11.74
C ARG A 191 20.03 -20.82 -11.07
N GLU A 192 19.23 -20.05 -11.80
CA GLU A 192 18.67 -18.79 -11.32
C GLU A 192 17.26 -18.48 -11.86
N VAL A 193 16.54 -17.66 -11.09
CA VAL A 193 15.32 -16.98 -11.52
C VAL A 193 15.71 -15.81 -12.43
N ASP A 194 16.03 -16.09 -13.69
CA ASP A 194 16.22 -15.02 -14.67
C ASP A 194 14.87 -14.44 -15.08
N ILE A 195 14.43 -13.43 -14.34
CA ILE A 195 13.17 -12.70 -14.55
C ILE A 195 13.06 -12.13 -15.98
N ARG A 196 14.20 -11.92 -16.68
CA ARG A 196 14.25 -11.38 -18.04
C ARG A 196 14.09 -12.45 -19.12
N ALA A 197 14.53 -13.68 -18.86
CA ALA A 197 14.37 -14.83 -19.75
C ALA A 197 13.06 -15.61 -19.51
N MET A 198 12.13 -15.06 -18.74
CA MET A 198 10.85 -15.69 -18.35
C MET A 198 9.66 -15.34 -19.26
N ASP A 199 9.82 -14.41 -20.20
CA ASP A 199 8.77 -14.02 -21.15
C ASP A 199 8.38 -15.18 -22.11
N SER A 200 9.20 -16.24 -22.22
CA SER A 200 8.99 -17.39 -23.11
C SER A 200 8.39 -18.65 -22.46
N VAL A 201 8.25 -18.71 -21.13
CA VAL A 201 7.80 -19.92 -20.41
C VAL A 201 6.29 -19.88 -20.15
N ARG A 202 5.57 -20.97 -20.47
CA ARG A 202 4.13 -21.10 -20.19
C ARG A 202 3.88 -21.28 -18.68
N MET A 203 3.77 -20.17 -17.96
CA MET A 203 3.59 -20.16 -16.51
C MET A 203 2.12 -20.22 -16.09
N SER A 204 1.87 -20.76 -14.89
CA SER A 204 0.55 -20.62 -14.26
C SER A 204 0.24 -19.15 -13.98
N ARG A 205 -1.04 -18.79 -13.97
CA ARG A 205 -1.48 -17.41 -13.68
C ARG A 205 -1.00 -16.94 -12.29
N ILE A 206 -1.08 -17.83 -11.29
CA ILE A 206 -0.64 -17.57 -9.92
C ILE A 206 0.86 -17.30 -9.87
N TRP A 207 1.66 -18.13 -10.56
CA TRP A 207 3.11 -17.94 -10.55
C TRP A 207 3.53 -16.65 -11.29
N ARG A 208 2.83 -16.31 -12.39
CA ARG A 208 3.04 -15.03 -13.08
C ARG A 208 2.83 -13.83 -12.14
N ASP A 209 1.81 -13.87 -11.29
CA ASP A 209 1.53 -12.78 -10.35
C ASP A 209 2.63 -12.64 -9.28
N VAL A 210 3.19 -13.76 -8.77
CA VAL A 210 4.31 -13.71 -7.82
C VAL A 210 5.56 -13.13 -8.47
N ILE A 211 5.88 -13.57 -9.70
CA ILE A 211 7.06 -13.08 -10.44
C ILE A 211 6.90 -11.61 -10.86
N SER A 212 5.66 -11.14 -11.04
CA SER A 212 5.41 -9.73 -11.34
C SER A 212 5.88 -8.76 -10.24
N VAL A 213 6.13 -9.24 -9.02
CA VAL A 213 6.72 -8.46 -7.93
C VAL A 213 8.16 -8.08 -8.23
N GLY A 214 8.96 -9.03 -8.73
CA GLY A 214 10.37 -8.82 -9.09
C GLY A 214 10.62 -8.47 -10.55
N GLY A 215 9.62 -8.62 -11.42
CA GLY A 215 9.78 -8.45 -12.87
C GLY A 215 9.33 -7.12 -13.47
N LYS A 216 9.39 -7.03 -14.80
CA LYS A 216 9.12 -5.81 -15.61
C LYS A 216 7.70 -5.24 -15.51
N SER A 217 6.82 -5.75 -14.65
CA SER A 217 5.51 -5.11 -14.46
C SER A 217 5.70 -3.79 -13.72
N ILE A 218 5.86 -2.73 -14.51
CA ILE A 218 6.20 -1.35 -14.12
C ILE A 218 5.49 -0.96 -12.83
N LYS A 219 4.18 -1.24 -12.69
CA LYS A 219 3.46 -0.78 -11.49
C LYS A 219 3.79 -1.56 -10.22
N LEU A 220 3.87 -2.89 -10.25
CA LEU A 220 4.04 -3.66 -9.01
C LEU A 220 5.49 -3.65 -8.53
N HIS A 221 6.43 -3.76 -9.47
CA HIS A 221 7.85 -3.63 -9.21
C HIS A 221 8.20 -2.21 -8.75
N ASP A 222 7.68 -1.15 -9.39
CA ASP A 222 7.97 0.22 -8.93
C ASP A 222 7.36 0.52 -7.56
N MET A 223 6.24 -0.13 -7.21
CA MET A 223 5.54 0.09 -5.94
C MET A 223 6.06 -0.77 -4.79
N LEU A 224 6.40 -2.04 -5.01
CA LEU A 224 6.83 -2.98 -3.97
C LEU A 224 8.30 -3.39 -4.10
N GLY A 225 8.81 -3.48 -5.32
CA GLY A 225 10.19 -3.85 -5.64
C GLY A 225 11.22 -2.96 -4.95
N LYS A 226 10.95 -1.65 -4.85
CA LYS A 226 11.80 -0.67 -4.12
C LYS A 226 11.98 -1.00 -2.63
N GLY A 227 11.07 -1.78 -2.04
CA GLY A 227 11.18 -2.20 -0.65
C GLY A 227 12.08 -3.44 -0.46
N PHE A 228 12.46 -4.12 -1.54
CA PHE A 228 13.36 -5.27 -1.50
C PHE A 228 14.79 -4.87 -1.83
N ARG A 229 15.73 -5.41 -1.06
CA ARG A 229 17.17 -5.25 -1.26
C ARG A 229 17.84 -6.60 -1.18
N TRP A 230 18.86 -6.84 -2.00
CA TRP A 230 19.70 -8.01 -1.85
C TRP A 230 20.70 -7.84 -0.71
N MET A 231 20.83 -8.87 0.11
CA MET A 231 21.95 -9.07 1.02
C MET A 231 22.89 -10.06 0.34
N VAL A 232 24.04 -9.57 -0.10
CA VAL A 232 25.06 -10.39 -0.74
C VAL A 232 25.68 -11.31 0.32
N GLY A 233 25.59 -12.61 0.08
CA GLY A 233 26.35 -13.65 0.75
C GLY A 233 27.56 -14.01 -0.11
N ASP A 234 27.39 -14.98 -1.01
CA ASP A 234 28.40 -15.45 -1.96
C ASP A 234 28.31 -14.75 -3.33
N GLY A 235 27.25 -13.97 -3.57
CA GLY A 235 27.08 -13.12 -4.74
C GLY A 235 26.76 -13.86 -6.03
N ARG A 236 26.34 -15.13 -5.94
CA ARG A 236 26.00 -15.94 -7.12
C ARG A 236 24.69 -15.55 -7.76
N HIS A 237 23.76 -14.97 -6.99
CA HIS A 237 22.40 -14.67 -7.42
C HIS A 237 22.10 -13.16 -7.48
N VAL A 238 23.13 -12.33 -7.34
CA VAL A 238 23.00 -10.87 -7.33
C VAL A 238 23.74 -10.26 -8.50
N GLY A 239 23.02 -9.54 -9.35
CA GLY A 239 23.60 -8.81 -10.47
C GLY A 239 24.38 -7.58 -10.01
N PHE A 240 25.67 -7.51 -10.33
CA PHE A 240 26.57 -6.48 -9.79
C PHE A 240 26.10 -5.05 -10.13
N TRP A 241 25.77 -4.77 -11.39
CA TRP A 241 25.48 -3.39 -11.81
C TRP A 241 24.03 -2.95 -11.64
N ARG A 242 23.08 -3.85 -11.93
CA ARG A 242 21.69 -3.47 -12.18
C ARG A 242 20.78 -3.62 -10.97
N GLU A 243 21.21 -4.38 -9.98
CA GLU A 243 20.42 -4.65 -8.79
C GLU A 243 20.79 -3.71 -7.65
N SER A 244 19.85 -3.49 -6.75
CA SER A 244 20.07 -2.71 -5.52
C SER A 244 20.51 -3.66 -4.42
N TRP A 245 21.83 -3.81 -4.29
CA TRP A 245 22.48 -4.55 -3.20
C TRP A 245 23.42 -3.68 -2.37
N VAL A 246 23.80 -2.50 -2.87
CA VAL A 246 24.49 -1.46 -2.07
C VAL A 246 23.65 -0.19 -1.98
N GLY A 247 23.02 0.03 -0.82
CA GLY A 247 22.20 1.22 -0.58
C GLY A 247 20.88 1.21 -1.36
N ASP A 248 20.29 2.38 -1.58
CA ASP A 248 18.94 2.53 -2.18
C ASP A 248 18.92 2.55 -3.70
N LYS A 249 20.09 2.70 -4.35
CA LYS A 249 20.24 2.81 -5.80
C LYS A 249 21.09 1.65 -6.31
N SER A 250 20.92 1.30 -7.58
CA SER A 250 21.81 0.33 -8.23
C SER A 250 23.18 0.97 -8.54
N LEU A 251 24.24 0.17 -8.67
CA LEU A 251 25.57 0.69 -9.05
C LEU A 251 25.54 1.35 -10.44
N LYS A 252 24.65 0.91 -11.33
CA LYS A 252 24.39 1.56 -12.62
C LYS A 252 23.88 3.00 -12.46
N GLU A 253 23.03 3.26 -11.47
CA GLU A 253 22.49 4.60 -11.21
C GLU A 253 23.49 5.51 -10.50
N LEU A 254 24.34 4.94 -9.64
CA LEU A 254 25.38 5.67 -8.91
C LEU A 254 26.58 6.00 -9.81
N CYS A 255 26.97 5.06 -10.67
CA CYS A 255 28.16 5.15 -11.52
C CYS A 255 27.82 4.83 -12.99
N PRO A 256 27.01 5.67 -13.66
CA PRO A 256 26.54 5.39 -15.02
C PRO A 256 27.65 5.38 -16.06
N ARG A 257 28.72 6.17 -15.88
CA ARG A 257 29.85 6.19 -16.83
C ARG A 257 30.70 4.94 -16.66
N LEU A 258 30.92 4.48 -15.43
CA LEU A 258 31.61 3.21 -15.18
C LEU A 258 30.80 2.02 -15.73
N PHE A 259 29.47 2.01 -15.54
CA PHE A 259 28.62 0.97 -16.11
C PHE A 259 28.76 0.85 -17.64
N GLU A 260 28.86 1.96 -18.35
CA GLU A 260 29.08 1.94 -19.81
C GLU A 260 30.45 1.37 -20.21
N LEU A 261 31.45 1.53 -19.35
CA LEU A 261 32.80 1.00 -19.55
C LEU A 261 32.97 -0.45 -19.06
N ALA A 262 32.02 -0.98 -18.30
CA ALA A 262 32.08 -2.33 -17.79
C ALA A 262 32.13 -3.36 -18.93
N MET A 263 33.04 -4.33 -18.79
CA MET A 263 33.12 -5.44 -19.74
C MET A 263 31.90 -6.35 -19.60
N SER A 264 31.54 -6.70 -18.35
CA SER A 264 30.35 -7.46 -18.01
C SER A 264 29.28 -6.55 -17.39
N LYS A 265 28.27 -6.17 -18.18
CA LYS A 265 27.15 -5.32 -17.74
C LYS A 265 26.05 -6.10 -17.01
N ASP A 266 26.02 -7.41 -17.22
CA ASP A 266 25.02 -8.34 -16.67
C ASP A 266 25.68 -9.43 -15.81
N GLY A 267 26.95 -9.25 -15.43
CA GLY A 267 27.67 -10.20 -14.58
C GLY A 267 27.23 -10.14 -13.12
N MET A 268 27.45 -11.26 -12.43
CA MET A 268 27.09 -11.46 -11.03
C MET A 268 28.15 -10.90 -10.09
N VAL A 269 27.77 -10.64 -8.85
CA VAL A 269 28.70 -10.13 -7.83
C VAL A 269 29.88 -11.09 -7.61
N CYS A 270 29.65 -12.40 -7.64
CA CYS A 270 30.69 -13.43 -7.52
C CYS A 270 31.67 -13.49 -8.70
N GLU A 271 31.36 -12.86 -9.83
CA GLU A 271 32.25 -12.82 -11.01
C GLU A 271 33.15 -11.57 -11.00
N MET A 272 32.89 -10.62 -10.10
CA MET A 272 33.54 -9.31 -10.08
C MET A 272 34.72 -9.25 -9.12
N GLY A 273 35.27 -10.41 -8.75
CA GLY A 273 36.39 -10.52 -7.82
C GLY A 273 36.95 -11.94 -7.73
N VAL A 274 38.00 -12.07 -6.93
CA VAL A 274 38.74 -13.32 -6.74
C VAL A 274 39.00 -13.51 -5.25
N TRP A 275 38.95 -14.75 -4.78
CA TRP A 275 39.38 -15.11 -3.44
C TRP A 275 40.90 -15.20 -3.39
N GLU A 276 41.54 -14.34 -2.59
CA GLU A 276 42.97 -14.37 -2.36
C GLU A 276 43.25 -14.57 -0.87
N MET A 277 43.85 -15.71 -0.52
CA MET A 277 44.16 -16.10 0.86
C MET A 277 42.95 -16.02 1.81
N GLY A 278 41.76 -16.43 1.33
CA GLY A 278 40.52 -16.41 2.12
C GLY A 278 39.87 -15.03 2.26
N VAL A 279 40.38 -14.01 1.56
CA VAL A 279 39.79 -12.66 1.52
C VAL A 279 39.30 -12.36 0.11
N TRP A 280 38.07 -11.87 0.00
CA TRP A 280 37.52 -11.42 -1.27
C TRP A 280 38.20 -10.14 -1.76
N ARG A 281 38.75 -10.17 -2.98
CA ARG A 281 39.29 -8.99 -3.67
C ARG A 281 38.51 -8.69 -4.93
N TRP A 282 37.92 -7.51 -4.98
CA TRP A 282 37.20 -7.00 -6.14
C TRP A 282 38.14 -6.79 -7.33
N ASN A 283 37.76 -7.32 -8.49
CA ASN A 283 38.47 -7.21 -9.75
C ASN A 283 37.48 -6.93 -10.89
N VAL A 284 37.11 -5.65 -11.03
CA VAL A 284 36.15 -5.22 -12.06
C VAL A 284 36.90 -4.93 -13.36
N HIS A 285 36.53 -5.64 -14.44
CA HIS A 285 37.14 -5.50 -15.75
C HIS A 285 36.49 -4.40 -16.60
N TRP A 286 37.32 -3.59 -17.27
CA TRP A 286 36.91 -2.43 -18.07
C TRP A 286 37.29 -2.61 -19.54
N ARG A 287 36.46 -2.11 -20.47
CA ARG A 287 36.72 -2.17 -21.92
C ARG A 287 37.91 -1.33 -22.37
N ARG A 288 38.23 -0.26 -21.62
CA ARG A 288 39.34 0.66 -21.89
C ARG A 288 39.85 1.29 -20.59
N GLY A 289 41.03 1.90 -20.65
CA GLY A 289 41.57 2.73 -19.57
C GLY A 289 40.61 3.87 -19.18
N ARG A 290 40.55 4.15 -17.89
CA ARG A 290 39.70 5.19 -17.28
C ARG A 290 40.36 6.56 -17.48
N LEU A 291 39.57 7.57 -17.84
CA LEU A 291 40.04 8.96 -18.02
C LEU A 291 39.69 9.77 -16.77
N GLY A 292 40.20 11.01 -16.67
CA GLY A 292 39.99 11.87 -15.49
C GLY A 292 38.51 12.13 -15.15
N ARG A 293 37.61 12.05 -16.14
CA ARG A 293 36.15 12.28 -15.97
C ARG A 293 35.40 11.13 -15.28
N GLU A 294 35.98 9.94 -15.24
CA GLU A 294 35.40 8.77 -14.56
C GLU A 294 35.96 8.60 -13.12
N ARG A 295 37.02 9.34 -12.76
CA ARG A 295 37.69 9.26 -11.44
C ARG A 295 36.73 9.52 -10.27
N GLY A 296 35.79 10.45 -10.41
CA GLY A 296 34.80 10.74 -9.37
C GLY A 296 33.88 9.55 -9.07
N GLU A 297 33.42 8.85 -10.11
CA GLU A 297 32.60 7.64 -9.95
C GLU A 297 33.41 6.47 -9.41
N GLU A 298 34.70 6.39 -9.73
CA GLU A 298 35.60 5.33 -9.26
C GLU A 298 35.82 5.39 -7.74
N VAL A 299 35.99 6.60 -7.18
CA VAL A 299 36.05 6.80 -5.72
C VAL A 299 34.77 6.30 -5.05
N VAL A 300 33.60 6.68 -5.58
CA VAL A 300 32.30 6.28 -5.04
C VAL A 300 32.13 4.75 -5.09
N LEU A 301 32.49 4.13 -6.22
CA LEU A 301 32.41 2.68 -6.38
C LEU A 301 33.29 1.96 -5.35
N TRP A 302 34.55 2.35 -5.20
CA TRP A 302 35.47 1.70 -4.27
C TRP A 302 35.10 1.94 -2.81
N GLU A 303 34.62 3.14 -2.46
CA GLU A 303 34.10 3.42 -1.11
C GLU A 303 32.94 2.48 -0.78
N VAL A 304 32.01 2.32 -1.71
CA VAL A 304 30.87 1.40 -1.59
C VAL A 304 31.34 -0.05 -1.43
N LEU A 305 32.19 -0.54 -2.33
CA LEU A 305 32.65 -1.93 -2.35
C LEU A 305 33.50 -2.29 -1.14
N SER A 306 34.25 -1.32 -0.58
CA SER A 306 35.06 -1.52 0.63
C SER A 306 34.24 -1.86 1.87
N ARG A 307 32.95 -1.46 1.89
CA ARG A 307 32.03 -1.72 3.00
C ARG A 307 31.33 -3.08 2.89
N VAL A 308 31.48 -3.79 1.79
CA VAL A 308 30.81 -5.07 1.54
C VAL A 308 31.78 -6.22 1.82
N GLN A 309 31.35 -7.15 2.66
CA GLN A 309 32.05 -8.40 2.92
C GLN A 309 31.29 -9.55 2.26
N ILE A 310 31.92 -10.18 1.26
CA ILE A 310 31.42 -11.43 0.68
C ILE A 310 31.86 -12.57 1.58
N ALA A 311 30.95 -13.51 1.85
CA ALA A 311 31.23 -14.68 2.68
C ALA A 311 31.06 -15.95 1.84
N GLU A 312 32.12 -16.76 1.78
CA GLU A 312 32.10 -18.02 1.05
C GLU A 312 31.11 -19.01 1.69
N GLY A 313 30.19 -19.56 0.88
CA GLY A 313 29.19 -20.53 1.34
C GLY A 313 27.96 -19.94 2.03
N ARG A 314 27.85 -18.60 2.16
CA ARG A 314 26.63 -17.94 2.60
C ARG A 314 25.74 -17.64 1.40
N GLU A 315 24.50 -18.12 1.38
CA GLU A 315 23.58 -17.81 0.29
C GLU A 315 23.14 -16.33 0.29
N ASP A 316 22.96 -15.78 -0.91
CA ASP A 316 22.31 -14.49 -1.11
C ASP A 316 20.84 -14.52 -0.67
N CYS A 317 20.38 -13.48 0.03
CA CYS A 317 19.00 -13.42 0.49
C CYS A 317 18.36 -12.04 0.36
N TRP A 318 17.02 -12.01 0.35
CA TRP A 318 16.28 -10.75 0.38
C TRP A 318 16.28 -10.12 1.76
N LYS A 319 16.39 -8.79 1.78
CA LYS A 319 16.14 -7.92 2.93
C LYS A 319 15.01 -6.96 2.61
N TRP A 320 14.05 -6.87 3.54
CA TRP A 320 13.00 -5.86 3.49
C TRP A 320 13.49 -4.54 4.10
N THR A 321 13.49 -3.45 3.34
CA THR A 321 14.09 -2.17 3.75
C THR A 321 13.27 -1.42 4.82
N HIS A 322 11.99 -1.73 4.95
CA HIS A 322 11.09 -1.10 5.95
C HIS A 322 11.00 -1.91 7.26
N ASP A 323 12.00 -2.75 7.54
CA ASP A 323 12.16 -3.45 8.81
C ASP A 323 13.64 -3.39 9.25
N ALA A 324 13.89 -3.04 10.52
CA ALA A 324 15.25 -2.90 11.05
C ALA A 324 16.04 -4.22 10.96
N GLU A 325 15.35 -5.34 11.20
CA GLU A 325 15.92 -6.69 11.15
C GLU A 325 15.81 -7.31 9.74
N GLY A 326 15.31 -6.56 8.76
CA GLY A 326 15.22 -7.01 7.38
C GLY A 326 14.10 -8.00 7.09
N ARG A 327 13.21 -8.26 8.05
CA ARG A 327 12.15 -9.26 7.90
C ARG A 327 10.94 -8.72 7.15
N TYR A 328 10.35 -9.56 6.33
CA TYR A 328 9.14 -9.20 5.60
C TYR A 328 7.87 -9.43 6.44
N ALA A 329 7.20 -8.33 6.77
CA ALA A 329 5.86 -8.37 7.38
C ALA A 329 4.82 -7.79 6.42
N VAL A 330 3.74 -8.54 6.15
CA VAL A 330 2.65 -8.14 5.26
C VAL A 330 2.03 -6.80 5.70
N LYS A 331 1.94 -6.57 7.02
CA LYS A 331 1.42 -5.32 7.58
C LYS A 331 2.28 -4.12 7.16
N LYS A 332 3.60 -4.21 7.35
CA LYS A 332 4.55 -3.14 6.99
C LYS A 332 4.59 -2.91 5.48
N ALA A 333 4.54 -3.98 4.69
CA ALA A 333 4.44 -3.87 3.23
C ALA A 333 3.13 -3.21 2.77
N TYR A 334 2.01 -3.49 3.43
CA TYR A 334 0.73 -2.82 3.16
C TYR A 334 0.79 -1.32 3.48
N GLU A 335 1.42 -0.96 4.60
CA GLU A 335 1.65 0.44 4.97
C GLU A 335 2.55 1.16 3.95
N PHE A 336 3.60 0.49 3.46
CA PHE A 336 4.47 1.01 2.40
C PHE A 336 3.73 1.23 1.07
N LEU A 337 2.82 0.32 0.69
CA LEU A 337 1.99 0.44 -0.52
C LEU A 337 0.89 1.51 -0.41
N SER A 338 0.68 2.07 0.78
CA SER A 338 -0.31 3.12 1.00
C SER A 338 0.22 4.47 0.47
N PRO A 339 -0.62 5.30 -0.15
CA PRO A 339 -0.18 6.50 -0.83
C PRO A 339 0.49 7.46 0.16
N MET A 340 1.59 8.04 -0.30
CA MET A 340 2.39 8.98 0.48
C MET A 340 1.57 10.21 0.89
N GLU A 341 1.93 10.75 2.03
CA GLU A 341 1.18 11.71 2.82
C GLU A 341 0.79 12.96 2.03
N ALA A 342 -0.52 13.20 1.90
CA ALA A 342 -1.01 14.57 1.78
C ALA A 342 -1.02 15.16 3.19
N ILE A 343 -0.38 16.33 3.36
CA ILE A 343 -0.37 17.14 4.58
C ILE A 343 -1.76 17.10 5.25
N LEU A 344 -1.80 16.73 6.53
CA LEU A 344 -3.02 16.63 7.33
C LEU A 344 -3.83 17.94 7.24
N PRO A 345 -5.14 17.88 6.95
CA PRO A 345 -6.03 19.05 6.96
C PRO A 345 -6.00 19.85 8.28
N GLU A 346 -5.66 19.20 9.40
CA GLU A 346 -5.61 19.81 10.73
C GLU A 346 -4.58 20.94 10.84
N GLN A 347 -3.37 20.75 10.31
CA GLN A 347 -2.34 21.79 10.37
C GLN A 347 -2.73 23.04 9.57
N ILE A 348 -3.51 22.89 8.51
CA ILE A 348 -3.93 24.00 7.65
C ILE A 348 -5.14 24.73 8.25
N SER A 349 -6.04 24.00 8.92
CA SER A 349 -7.14 24.60 9.68
C SER A 349 -6.61 25.61 10.70
N TRP A 350 -5.64 25.21 11.52
CA TRP A 350 -5.07 26.09 12.56
C TRP A 350 -4.31 27.29 11.98
N VAL A 351 -3.55 27.08 10.90
CA VAL A 351 -2.86 28.17 10.20
C VAL A 351 -3.86 29.17 9.61
N LEU A 352 -4.95 28.70 9.00
CA LEU A 352 -5.96 29.57 8.39
C LEU A 352 -6.71 30.37 9.45
N TRP A 353 -7.11 29.74 10.55
CA TRP A 353 -7.70 30.47 11.67
C TRP A 353 -6.72 31.52 12.21
N GLY A 354 -5.42 31.20 12.27
CA GLY A 354 -4.38 32.13 12.71
C GLY A 354 -4.28 33.35 11.82
N GLN A 355 -4.34 33.13 10.51
CA GLN A 355 -4.36 34.19 9.50
C GLN A 355 -5.62 35.05 9.59
N VAL A 356 -6.80 34.46 9.82
CA VAL A 356 -8.06 35.23 9.96
C VAL A 356 -8.06 36.07 11.24
N LEU A 357 -7.60 35.51 12.37
CA LEU A 357 -7.50 36.27 13.63
C LEU A 357 -6.45 37.38 13.54
N SER A 358 -5.29 37.10 12.94
CA SER A 358 -4.24 38.09 12.70
C SER A 358 -4.71 39.18 11.74
N TRP A 359 -5.46 38.83 10.69
CA TRP A 359 -6.07 39.81 9.78
C TRP A 359 -7.06 40.71 10.53
N TRP A 360 -7.78 40.17 11.50
CA TRP A 360 -8.65 40.95 12.38
C TRP A 360 -7.87 41.73 13.46
N GLY A 361 -6.55 41.60 13.56
CA GLY A 361 -5.72 42.26 14.58
C GLY A 361 -5.87 41.67 15.99
N LEU A 362 -6.39 40.44 16.12
CA LEU A 362 -6.48 39.72 17.39
C LEU A 362 -5.21 38.88 17.60
N GLN A 363 -4.48 39.14 18.69
CA GLN A 363 -3.39 38.27 19.15
C GLN A 363 -3.92 37.38 20.28
N VAL A 364 -4.52 36.26 19.90
CA VAL A 364 -5.11 35.30 20.84
C VAL A 364 -4.33 33.99 20.75
N VAL A 365 -4.07 33.37 21.91
CA VAL A 365 -3.54 32.00 21.96
C VAL A 365 -4.61 31.07 21.38
N MET A 366 -4.26 30.34 20.32
CA MET A 366 -5.23 29.52 19.61
C MET A 366 -5.85 28.45 20.52
N PRO A 367 -7.19 28.42 20.64
CA PRO A 367 -7.88 27.34 21.34
C PRO A 367 -7.58 26.00 20.66
N ASN A 368 -7.47 24.93 21.44
CA ASN A 368 -7.24 23.57 20.94
C ASN A 368 -8.52 22.88 20.41
N THR A 369 -9.66 23.57 20.47
CA THR A 369 -10.96 23.05 20.01
C THR A 369 -11.65 24.02 19.06
N VAL A 370 -12.44 23.48 18.12
CA VAL A 370 -13.27 24.29 17.20
C VAL A 370 -14.30 25.14 17.97
N GLY A 371 -14.82 24.61 19.08
CA GLY A 371 -15.71 25.36 19.98
C GLY A 371 -15.04 26.59 20.55
N GLY A 372 -13.80 26.46 21.04
CA GLY A 372 -13.04 27.61 21.52
C GLY A 372 -12.75 28.64 20.42
N VAL A 373 -12.46 28.20 19.19
CA VAL A 373 -12.31 29.13 18.04
C VAL A 373 -13.60 29.90 17.79
N MET A 374 -14.76 29.24 17.84
CA MET A 374 -16.06 29.89 17.69
C MET A 374 -16.31 30.92 18.79
N GLU A 375 -15.97 30.61 20.05
CA GLU A 375 -16.10 31.53 21.18
C GLU A 375 -15.25 32.78 20.98
N VAL A 376 -14.00 32.65 20.52
CA VAL A 376 -13.14 33.81 20.20
C VAL A 376 -13.83 34.72 19.17
N PHE A 377 -14.38 34.17 18.08
CA PHE A 377 -15.09 34.99 17.09
C PHE A 377 -16.38 35.62 17.61
N LEU A 378 -17.09 34.97 18.54
CA LEU A 378 -18.36 35.49 19.05
C LEU A 378 -18.17 36.54 20.17
N TYR A 379 -17.19 36.36 21.05
CA TYR A 379 -17.06 37.17 22.27
C TYR A 379 -16.03 38.30 22.14
N GLU A 380 -14.90 38.08 21.45
CA GLU A 380 -13.84 39.10 21.33
C GLU A 380 -14.20 40.24 20.36
N LEU A 381 -15.24 40.06 19.54
CA LEU A 381 -15.62 41.04 18.53
C LEU A 381 -16.56 42.14 19.02
N GLY A 382 -17.07 42.03 20.25
CA GLY A 382 -17.79 43.09 20.97
C GLY A 382 -19.14 43.52 20.36
N GLY A 383 -20.18 43.61 21.21
CA GLY A 383 -21.50 44.12 20.83
C GLY A 383 -22.27 43.27 19.80
N MET A 384 -23.48 43.70 19.44
CA MET A 384 -24.38 42.93 18.56
C MET A 384 -23.86 42.80 17.12
N VAL A 385 -23.28 43.87 16.57
CA VAL A 385 -22.70 43.88 15.22
C VAL A 385 -21.42 43.03 15.14
N GLY A 386 -20.59 43.07 16.18
CA GLY A 386 -19.37 42.25 16.24
C GLY A 386 -19.67 40.76 16.29
N ARG A 387 -20.68 40.34 17.06
CA ARG A 387 -21.15 38.95 17.07
C ARG A 387 -21.63 38.46 15.70
N GLU A 388 -22.38 39.29 14.98
CA GLU A 388 -22.85 38.94 13.63
C GLU A 388 -21.70 38.76 12.64
N ILE A 389 -20.72 39.66 12.70
CA ILE A 389 -19.52 39.58 11.84
C ILE A 389 -18.67 38.37 12.22
N GLY A 390 -18.50 38.10 13.52
CA GLY A 390 -17.80 36.93 14.03
C GLY A 390 -18.41 35.61 13.59
N ALA A 391 -19.73 35.50 13.70
CA ALA A 391 -20.46 34.35 13.19
C ALA A 391 -20.25 34.18 11.68
N CYS A 392 -20.26 35.28 10.91
CA CYS A 392 -19.98 35.24 9.47
C CYS A 392 -18.54 34.75 9.18
N LEU A 393 -17.53 35.30 9.86
CA LEU A 393 -16.13 34.89 9.71
C LEU A 393 -15.95 33.41 10.04
N PHE A 394 -16.58 32.93 11.11
CA PHE A 394 -16.52 31.52 11.51
C PHE A 394 -17.21 30.61 10.49
N LEU A 395 -18.41 30.97 10.00
CA LEU A 395 -19.13 30.15 9.02
C LEU A 395 -18.43 30.12 7.66
N VAL A 396 -17.98 31.28 7.16
CA VAL A 396 -17.25 31.38 5.89
C VAL A 396 -15.89 30.69 6.01
N GLY A 397 -15.17 30.89 7.10
CA GLY A 397 -13.90 30.20 7.37
C GLY A 397 -14.08 28.68 7.40
N SER A 398 -15.07 28.19 8.14
CA SER A 398 -15.40 26.76 8.21
C SER A 398 -15.77 26.18 6.85
N TRP A 399 -16.56 26.92 6.05
CA TRP A 399 -16.90 26.54 4.69
C TRP A 399 -15.67 26.43 3.79
N TYR A 400 -14.74 27.38 3.84
CA TYR A 400 -13.53 27.36 3.01
C TYR A 400 -12.51 26.31 3.47
N ILE A 401 -12.42 26.02 4.76
CA ILE A 401 -11.64 24.88 5.27
C ILE A 401 -12.22 23.57 4.71
N TRP A 402 -13.55 23.41 4.77
CA TRP A 402 -14.23 22.27 4.20
C TRP A 402 -14.06 22.17 2.67
N TYR A 403 -14.23 23.29 1.96
CA TYR A 403 -14.10 23.38 0.50
C TYR A 403 -12.68 23.01 0.05
N TRP A 404 -11.66 23.58 0.70
CA TRP A 404 -10.27 23.29 0.39
C TRP A 404 -9.89 21.86 0.71
N ARG A 405 -10.32 21.34 1.87
CA ARG A 405 -10.17 19.92 2.21
C ARG A 405 -10.74 19.06 1.09
N ASN A 406 -11.94 19.37 0.63
CA ASN A 406 -12.61 18.61 -0.41
C ASN A 406 -11.93 18.75 -1.78
N MET A 407 -11.43 19.92 -2.15
CA MET A 407 -10.63 20.10 -3.38
C MET A 407 -9.35 19.27 -3.35
N LYS A 408 -8.63 19.26 -2.22
CA LYS A 408 -7.42 18.44 -2.04
C LYS A 408 -7.73 16.95 -2.02
N VAL A 409 -8.76 16.54 -1.29
CA VAL A 409 -9.13 15.13 -1.11
C VAL A 409 -9.75 14.54 -2.38
N PHE A 410 -10.56 15.30 -3.12
CA PHE A 410 -11.34 14.79 -4.25
C PHE A 410 -10.80 15.19 -5.63
N GLN A 411 -10.10 16.32 -5.76
CA GLN A 411 -9.66 16.83 -7.06
C GLN A 411 -8.14 16.88 -7.24
N ASN A 412 -7.35 16.53 -6.21
CA ASN A 412 -5.88 16.56 -6.21
C ASN A 412 -5.28 17.89 -6.71
N LYS A 413 -6.02 19.00 -6.57
CA LYS A 413 -5.57 20.34 -6.95
C LYS A 413 -4.77 20.97 -5.81
N GLY A 414 -3.63 21.55 -6.14
CA GLY A 414 -2.75 22.25 -5.20
C GLY A 414 -2.95 23.75 -5.25
N GLU A 415 -3.99 24.26 -4.59
CA GLU A 415 -4.10 25.72 -4.37
C GLU A 415 -3.23 26.17 -3.20
N CYS A 416 -2.71 27.39 -3.33
CA CYS A 416 -1.76 27.99 -2.42
C CYS A 416 -2.48 28.53 -1.17
N LYS A 417 -1.92 28.31 0.02
CA LYS A 417 -2.56 28.68 1.31
C LYS A 417 -3.01 30.15 1.38
N ASN A 418 -2.30 31.04 0.69
CA ASN A 418 -2.57 32.48 0.68
C ASN A 418 -3.85 32.86 -0.07
N GLU A 419 -4.37 32.01 -0.96
CA GLU A 419 -5.62 32.28 -1.70
C GLU A 419 -6.86 32.10 -0.81
N LEU A 420 -6.79 31.23 0.21
CA LEU A 420 -7.93 30.96 1.10
C LEU A 420 -8.35 32.18 1.92
N LEU A 421 -7.39 32.90 2.50
CA LEU A 421 -7.67 34.12 3.24
C LEU A 421 -8.36 35.16 2.33
N HIS A 422 -7.86 35.34 1.11
CA HIS A 422 -8.46 36.27 0.15
C HIS A 422 -9.88 35.89 -0.25
N MET A 423 -10.18 34.60 -0.37
CA MET A 423 -11.54 34.13 -0.63
C MET A 423 -12.47 34.39 0.57
N ILE A 424 -12.00 34.14 1.80
CA ILE A 424 -12.75 34.44 3.03
C ILE A 424 -13.03 35.95 3.13
N GLN A 425 -12.01 36.79 2.94
CA GLN A 425 -12.13 38.25 2.93
C GLN A 425 -13.18 38.73 1.91
N SER A 426 -13.16 38.17 0.70
CA SER A 426 -14.07 38.58 -0.38
C SER A 426 -15.51 38.12 -0.14
N LYS A 427 -15.73 36.91 0.37
CA LYS A 427 -17.09 36.40 0.67
C LYS A 427 -17.71 37.08 1.89
N THR A 428 -16.91 37.36 2.91
CA THR A 428 -17.37 38.10 4.10
C THR A 428 -17.74 39.54 3.73
N PHE A 429 -16.96 40.20 2.87
CA PHE A 429 -17.32 41.51 2.32
C PHE A 429 -18.67 41.50 1.58
N LEU A 430 -18.88 40.53 0.67
CA LEU A 430 -20.14 40.40 -0.07
C LEU A 430 -21.34 40.17 0.86
N TRP A 431 -21.16 39.34 1.90
CA TRP A 431 -22.20 39.11 2.90
C TRP A 431 -22.57 40.40 3.64
N ILE A 432 -21.56 41.17 4.08
CA ILE A 432 -21.76 42.45 4.77
C ILE A 432 -22.48 43.46 3.86
N LYS A 433 -22.03 43.59 2.60
CA LYS A 433 -22.62 44.52 1.63
C LYS A 433 -24.10 44.24 1.36
N ASN A 434 -24.50 42.96 1.36
CA ASN A 434 -25.91 42.57 1.22
C ASN A 434 -26.73 42.81 2.50
N LYS A 435 -26.13 42.70 3.69
CA LYS A 435 -26.83 42.88 4.98
C LYS A 435 -26.92 44.35 5.42
N VAL A 436 -26.08 45.23 4.88
CA VAL A 436 -26.04 46.66 5.20
C VAL A 436 -26.15 47.43 3.88
N ALA A 437 -27.38 47.67 3.44
CA ALA A 437 -27.66 48.47 2.25
C ALA A 437 -27.03 49.86 2.41
N GLY A 438 -26.20 50.28 1.44
CA GLY A 438 -25.46 51.55 1.49
C GLY A 438 -24.08 51.49 2.15
N SER A 439 -23.36 50.37 2.00
CA SER A 439 -22.01 50.16 2.55
C SER A 439 -21.05 51.35 2.32
N VAL A 440 -20.43 51.84 3.40
CA VAL A 440 -19.62 53.08 3.47
C VAL A 440 -18.15 52.88 3.09
N PHE A 441 -17.72 51.66 2.73
CA PHE A 441 -16.32 51.34 2.50
C PHE A 441 -16.15 50.28 1.39
N SER A 442 -14.98 50.28 0.76
CA SER A 442 -14.60 49.40 -0.35
C SER A 442 -14.10 48.03 0.14
N ILE A 443 -13.91 47.09 -0.79
CA ILE A 443 -13.27 45.80 -0.49
C ILE A 443 -11.81 45.96 -0.05
N ILE A 444 -11.15 47.04 -0.48
CA ILE A 444 -9.76 47.35 -0.10
C ILE A 444 -9.73 47.74 1.38
N ASP A 445 -10.64 48.62 1.79
CA ASP A 445 -10.78 49.05 3.18
C ASP A 445 -11.08 47.87 4.10
N TRP A 446 -11.96 46.95 3.66
CA TRP A 446 -12.27 45.73 4.41
C TRP A 446 -11.05 44.82 4.58
N LYS A 447 -10.21 44.68 3.55
CA LYS A 447 -9.02 43.84 3.60
C LYS A 447 -7.92 44.43 4.47
N LEU A 448 -7.77 45.75 4.49
CA LEU A 448 -6.73 46.44 5.25
C LEU A 448 -7.15 46.68 6.71
N ASN A 449 -8.35 47.21 6.94
CA ASN A 449 -8.82 47.69 8.24
C ASN A 449 -10.21 47.13 8.62
N PRO A 450 -10.36 45.80 8.78
CA PRO A 450 -11.67 45.18 9.02
C PRO A 450 -12.36 45.66 10.31
N ARG A 451 -11.60 46.04 11.34
CA ARG A 451 -12.13 46.58 12.60
C ARG A 451 -12.77 47.96 12.43
N GLU A 452 -12.13 48.84 11.66
CA GLU A 452 -12.65 50.18 11.39
C GLU A 452 -13.93 50.10 10.57
N CYS A 453 -13.97 49.21 9.57
CA CYS A 453 -15.18 48.89 8.83
C CYS A 453 -16.31 48.38 9.74
N ALA A 454 -16.00 47.48 10.69
CA ALA A 454 -16.98 46.99 11.66
C ALA A 454 -17.52 48.10 12.58
N ALA A 455 -16.66 49.03 13.01
CA ALA A 455 -17.05 50.20 13.79
C ALA A 455 -17.93 51.16 12.97
N ALA A 456 -17.61 51.37 11.69
CA ALA A 456 -18.42 52.19 10.78
C ALA A 456 -19.84 51.60 10.58
N ILE A 457 -19.97 50.28 10.44
CA ILE A 457 -21.27 49.59 10.38
C ILE A 457 -22.06 49.84 11.67
N ARG A 458 -21.41 49.73 12.83
CA ARG A 458 -22.04 49.96 14.14
C ARG A 458 -22.61 51.38 14.22
N LYS A 459 -21.82 52.39 13.80
CA LYS A 459 -22.23 53.80 13.78
C LYS A 459 -23.37 54.06 12.79
N HIS A 460 -23.33 53.46 11.60
CA HIS A 460 -24.40 53.60 10.60
C HIS A 460 -25.73 53.00 11.09
N ARG A 461 -25.69 51.83 11.72
CA ARG A 461 -26.89 51.20 12.29
C ARG A 461 -27.45 51.94 13.50
N SER A 462 -26.61 52.53 14.36
CA SER A 462 -27.10 53.37 15.45
C SER A 462 -27.79 54.62 14.92
N LEU A 463 -27.23 55.27 13.87
CA LEU A 463 -27.85 56.42 13.23
C LEU A 463 -29.20 56.06 12.60
N LEU A 464 -29.29 54.96 11.85
CA LEU A 464 -30.56 54.48 11.30
C LEU A 464 -31.63 54.20 12.38
N ARG A 465 -31.22 53.64 13.54
CA ARG A 465 -32.16 53.45 14.67
C ARG A 465 -32.64 54.77 15.25
N VAL A 466 -31.75 55.76 15.41
CA VAL A 466 -32.10 57.11 15.89
C VAL A 466 -33.03 57.82 14.90
N PHE A 467 -32.73 57.76 13.61
CA PHE A 467 -33.59 58.30 12.55
C PHE A 467 -34.97 57.61 12.50
N HIS A 468 -35.03 56.29 12.68
CA HIS A 468 -36.32 55.59 12.77
C HIS A 468 -37.10 55.95 14.04
N LYS A 469 -36.41 56.16 15.17
CA LYS A 469 -37.04 56.58 16.44
C LYS A 469 -37.61 58.00 16.33
N HIS A 470 -36.88 58.92 15.69
CA HIS A 470 -37.36 60.28 15.40
C HIS A 470 -38.53 60.30 14.39
N LYS A 471 -38.51 59.44 13.37
CA LYS A 471 -39.57 59.36 12.35
C LYS A 471 -40.87 58.72 12.88
N ASN A 472 -40.78 57.93 13.96
CA ASN A 472 -41.92 57.24 14.58
C ASN A 472 -42.44 57.91 15.86
N GLY A 473 -42.00 59.14 16.20
CA GLY A 473 -42.64 59.97 17.21
C GLY A 473 -42.71 59.38 18.62
N GLN A 474 -41.57 59.02 19.22
CA GLN A 474 -41.50 58.91 20.69
C GLN A 474 -40.80 60.15 21.24
N PRO A 475 -41.43 60.93 22.15
CA PRO A 475 -40.78 62.05 22.81
C PRO A 475 -39.69 61.58 23.76
N ASP A 476 -38.65 62.41 23.89
CA ASP A 476 -37.57 62.24 24.87
C ASP A 476 -38.12 62.49 26.29
N GLU A 477 -37.95 61.50 27.17
CA GLU A 477 -37.87 61.66 28.62
C GLU A 477 -36.53 61.11 29.12
#